data_AF-A0A7X3ZEA7-F1
#
_entry.id   AF-A0A7X3ZEA7-F1
#
_cell.length_a   1.000
_cell.length_b   1.000
_cell.length_c   1.000
_cell.angle_alpha   90.00
_cell.angle_beta   90.00
_cell.angle_gamma   90.00
#
_symmetry.space_group_name_H-M   'P 1'
#
loop_
_entity.id
_entity.type
_entity.pdbx_description
1 polymer ?
#
loop_
_entity_poly.entity_id
_entity_poly.type
_entity_poly.pdbx_seq_one_letter_code
_entity_poly.pdbx_strand_id
1 'polypeptide(L)'
;MHLNAAQVQSYRDQGYLVVPKVFAPNQAEAMIGHYMELRAQGSHPGDSGGTDDQPDDPNHTYPRMINMHDWDPASATWATRPDLLAAVEQLIDDEPVLRQTMLYFKPPGGRGQGLHQDEQYITINSLIGLWIALDPSDAAVGQMVVVPSSHGHLRPVEEADTRISFTRAQSQ
;
A
#
# COMPACT_ATOMS: atom_id res chain seq x y z
N MET A 1 13.88 -10.88 -8.89
CA MET A 1 14.81 -10.28 -7.93
C MET A 1 15.22 -11.36 -6.97
N HIS A 2 16.43 -11.31 -6.41
CA HIS A 2 16.88 -12.30 -5.42
C HIS A 2 17.39 -11.57 -4.20
N LEU A 3 16.87 -11.94 -3.02
CA LEU A 3 17.24 -11.36 -1.74
C LEU A 3 18.36 -12.20 -1.15
N ASN A 4 19.36 -11.56 -0.54
CA ASN A 4 20.38 -12.30 0.20
C ASN A 4 19.88 -12.67 1.61
N ALA A 5 20.59 -13.59 2.26
CA ALA A 5 20.23 -14.08 3.60
C ALA A 5 20.13 -12.95 4.65
N ALA A 6 20.96 -11.91 4.55
CA ALA A 6 20.92 -10.78 5.48
C ALA A 6 19.65 -9.92 5.29
N GLN A 7 19.19 -9.74 4.05
CA GLN A 7 17.93 -9.03 3.77
C GLN A 7 16.72 -9.81 4.29
N VAL A 8 16.70 -11.14 4.08
CA VAL A 8 15.64 -12.01 4.61
C VAL A 8 15.64 -11.99 6.15
N GLN A 9 16.80 -12.07 6.78
CA GLN A 9 16.89 -11.99 8.24
C GLN A 9 16.46 -10.62 8.76
N SER A 10 16.88 -9.53 8.11
CA SER A 10 16.45 -8.17 8.48
C SER A 10 14.93 -8.01 8.39
N TYR A 11 14.28 -8.59 7.38
CA TYR A 11 12.82 -8.59 7.30
C TYR A 11 12.19 -9.33 8.48
N ARG A 12 12.69 -10.52 8.82
CA ARG A 12 12.18 -11.32 9.95
C ARG A 12 12.32 -10.59 11.28
N ASP A 13 13.44 -9.91 11.50
CA ASP A 13 13.73 -9.19 12.74
C ASP A 13 12.96 -7.86 12.85
N GLN A 14 12.90 -7.10 11.75
CA GLN A 14 12.36 -5.74 11.74
C GLN A 14 10.90 -5.65 11.31
N GLY A 15 10.35 -6.69 10.67
CA GLY A 15 8.99 -6.70 10.13
C GLY A 15 8.84 -5.96 8.80
N TYR A 16 9.93 -5.42 8.23
CA TYR A 16 9.93 -4.76 6.93
C TYR A 16 11.31 -4.84 6.25
N LEU A 17 11.32 -4.66 4.93
CA LEU A 17 12.53 -4.57 4.11
C LEU A 17 12.33 -3.51 3.04
N VAL A 18 13.31 -2.61 2.90
CA VAL A 18 13.35 -1.63 1.81
C VAL A 18 14.25 -2.16 0.70
N VAL A 19 13.70 -2.28 -0.51
CA VAL A 19 14.45 -2.68 -1.69
C VAL A 19 14.39 -1.56 -2.74
N PRO A 20 15.53 -0.96 -3.11
CA PRO A 20 15.52 0.15 -4.06
C PRO A 20 15.30 -0.35 -5.49
N LYS A 21 14.65 0.47 -6.30
CA LYS A 21 14.56 0.32 -7.78
C LYS A 21 13.98 -1.02 -8.24
N VAL A 22 12.96 -1.51 -7.53
CA VAL A 22 12.20 -2.70 -7.94
C VAL A 22 11.50 -2.47 -9.30
N PHE A 23 11.09 -1.23 -9.57
CA PHE A 23 10.73 -0.77 -10.91
C PHE A 23 11.74 0.28 -11.38
N ALA A 24 12.01 0.28 -12.68
CA ALA A 24 12.80 1.34 -13.30
C ALA A 24 11.98 2.66 -13.32
N PRO A 25 12.64 3.84 -13.28
CA PRO A 25 11.92 5.11 -13.22
C PRO A 25 10.88 5.31 -14.33
N ASN A 26 11.18 4.87 -15.56
CA ASN A 26 10.25 4.96 -16.69
C ASN A 26 9.03 4.03 -16.53
N GLN A 27 9.17 2.92 -15.81
CA GLN A 27 8.03 2.04 -15.52
C GLN A 27 7.12 2.68 -14.47
N ALA A 28 7.71 3.32 -13.44
CA ALA A 28 6.94 4.06 -12.44
C ALA A 28 6.20 5.25 -13.08
N GLU A 29 6.86 6.00 -13.97
CA GLU A 29 6.23 7.08 -14.75
C GLU A 29 5.06 6.58 -15.62
N ALA A 30 5.23 5.42 -16.28
CA ALA A 30 4.15 4.80 -17.05
C ALA A 30 2.96 4.37 -16.16
N MET A 31 3.23 3.85 -14.95
CA MET A 31 2.17 3.53 -13.99
C MET A 31 1.42 4.78 -13.53
N ILE A 32 2.14 5.87 -13.22
CA ILE A 32 1.55 7.15 -12.84
C ILE A 32 0.61 7.65 -13.95
N GLY A 33 1.09 7.69 -15.20
CA GLY A 33 0.27 8.09 -16.35
C GLY A 33 -1.00 7.25 -16.47
N HIS A 34 -0.85 5.92 -16.45
CA HIS A 34 -1.96 4.97 -16.53
C HIS A 34 -3.01 5.20 -15.42
N TYR A 35 -2.57 5.33 -14.17
CA TYR A 35 -3.50 5.52 -13.05
C TYR A 35 -4.16 6.91 -13.05
N MET A 36 -3.47 7.94 -13.53
CA MET A 36 -4.07 9.28 -13.71
C MET A 36 -5.11 9.27 -14.83
N GLU A 37 -4.88 8.55 -15.92
CA GLU A 37 -5.87 8.33 -16.98
C GLU A 37 -7.10 7.58 -16.46
N LEU A 38 -6.89 6.48 -15.71
CA LEU A 38 -7.99 5.76 -15.07
C LEU A 38 -8.78 6.67 -14.13
N ARG A 39 -8.10 7.51 -13.34
CA ARG A 39 -8.78 8.43 -12.42
C ARG A 39 -9.63 9.45 -13.17
N ALA A 40 -9.15 9.97 -14.30
CA ALA A 40 -9.85 10.94 -15.13
C ALA A 40 -11.12 10.35 -15.81
N GLN A 41 -11.20 9.03 -15.96
CA GLN A 41 -12.37 8.35 -16.53
C GLN A 41 -13.56 8.24 -15.56
N GLY A 42 -13.39 8.62 -14.29
CA GLY A 42 -14.43 8.55 -13.25
C GLY A 42 -14.20 7.39 -12.29
N SER A 43 -15.23 7.06 -11.50
CA SER A 43 -15.16 6.11 -10.37
C SER A 43 -14.95 4.67 -10.83
N HIS A 44 -14.16 3.91 -10.06
CA HIS A 44 -13.91 2.49 -10.26
C HIS A 44 -14.46 1.65 -9.10
N PRO A 45 -14.65 0.33 -9.28
CA PRO A 45 -15.16 -0.53 -8.23
C PRO A 45 -14.31 -0.47 -6.95
N GLY A 46 -14.96 -0.20 -5.81
CA GLY A 46 -14.32 -0.16 -4.50
C GLY A 46 -13.61 1.16 -4.15
N ASP A 47 -13.69 2.17 -5.03
CA ASP A 47 -13.17 3.50 -4.74
C ASP A 47 -13.66 4.00 -3.37
N SER A 48 -12.71 4.39 -2.52
CA SER A 48 -12.99 4.93 -1.19
C SER A 48 -11.94 5.96 -0.80
N GLY A 49 -12.36 7.09 -0.26
CA GLY A 49 -11.46 8.17 0.13
C GLY A 49 -12.18 9.21 0.96
N GLY A 50 -11.43 9.84 1.87
CA GLY A 50 -11.97 10.84 2.79
C GLY A 50 -12.90 10.25 3.85
N THR A 51 -13.44 11.13 4.69
CA THR A 51 -14.46 10.82 5.70
C THR A 51 -15.53 11.90 5.69
N ASP A 52 -16.76 11.55 6.03
CA ASP A 52 -17.90 12.47 5.98
C ASP A 52 -17.77 13.67 6.94
N ASP A 53 -16.95 13.56 7.99
CA ASP A 53 -16.65 14.65 8.92
C ASP A 53 -15.71 15.73 8.34
N GLN A 54 -15.15 15.50 7.15
CA GLN A 54 -14.33 16.47 6.41
C GLN A 54 -14.77 16.53 4.94
N PRO A 55 -15.83 17.28 4.59
CA PRO A 55 -16.40 17.30 3.24
C PRO A 55 -15.45 17.89 2.18
N ASP A 56 -14.54 18.78 2.59
CA ASP A 56 -13.58 19.45 1.70
C ASP A 56 -12.24 18.70 1.57
N ASP A 57 -12.13 17.47 2.09
CA ASP A 57 -10.91 16.67 1.99
C ASP A 57 -10.60 16.34 0.50
N PRO A 58 -9.41 16.72 -0.02
CA PRO A 58 -9.00 16.36 -1.38
C PRO A 58 -9.06 14.86 -1.70
N ASN A 59 -8.99 14.00 -0.68
CA ASN A 59 -9.15 12.54 -0.82
C ASN A 59 -10.53 12.12 -1.37
N HIS A 60 -11.56 12.98 -1.30
CA HIS A 60 -12.86 12.73 -1.96
C HIS A 60 -12.78 12.85 -3.48
N THR A 61 -11.91 13.73 -4.00
CA THR A 61 -11.68 13.88 -5.44
C THR A 61 -10.71 12.82 -5.97
N TYR A 62 -9.80 12.38 -5.10
CA TYR A 62 -8.80 11.35 -5.41
C TYR A 62 -8.92 10.17 -4.45
N PRO A 63 -10.05 9.43 -4.47
CA PRO A 63 -10.20 8.26 -3.62
C PRO A 63 -9.24 7.16 -4.08
N ARG A 64 -8.82 6.31 -3.14
CA ARG A 64 -7.93 5.18 -3.44
C ARG A 64 -8.64 4.23 -4.40
N MET A 65 -7.87 3.62 -5.30
CA MET A 65 -8.35 2.50 -6.11
C MET A 65 -7.99 1.19 -5.39
N ILE A 66 -8.89 0.21 -5.43
CA ILE A 66 -8.68 -1.10 -4.81
C ILE A 66 -9.00 -2.24 -5.78
N ASN A 67 -8.38 -3.39 -5.57
CA ASN A 67 -8.60 -4.61 -6.33
C ASN A 67 -8.45 -4.44 -7.85
N MET A 68 -7.62 -3.48 -8.29
CA MET A 68 -7.34 -3.21 -9.71
C MET A 68 -6.89 -4.44 -10.49
N HIS A 69 -6.26 -5.44 -9.86
CA HIS A 69 -5.96 -6.71 -10.52
C HIS A 69 -7.19 -7.46 -11.07
N ASP A 70 -8.40 -7.19 -10.56
CA ASP A 70 -9.64 -7.83 -11.03
C ASP A 70 -10.20 -7.17 -12.29
N TRP A 71 -9.89 -5.90 -12.54
CA TRP A 71 -10.56 -5.10 -13.59
C TRP A 71 -9.61 -4.29 -14.49
N ASP A 72 -8.32 -4.20 -14.14
CA ASP A 72 -7.27 -3.55 -14.92
C ASP A 72 -6.12 -4.55 -15.24
N PRO A 73 -6.00 -5.00 -16.50
CA PRO A 73 -4.96 -5.92 -16.93
C PRO A 73 -3.53 -5.43 -16.68
N ALA A 74 -3.30 -4.11 -16.73
CA ALA A 74 -1.97 -3.55 -16.47
C ALA A 74 -1.57 -3.74 -15.00
N SER A 75 -2.47 -3.39 -14.08
CA SER A 75 -2.30 -3.64 -12.64
C SER A 75 -2.09 -5.12 -12.33
N ALA A 76 -2.87 -6.02 -12.94
CA ALA A 76 -2.70 -7.47 -12.76
C ALA A 76 -1.29 -7.92 -13.19
N THR A 77 -0.80 -7.42 -14.32
CA THR A 77 0.53 -7.74 -14.84
C THR A 77 1.64 -7.23 -13.92
N TRP A 78 1.52 -6.00 -13.41
CA TRP A 78 2.52 -5.43 -12.50
C TRP A 78 2.53 -6.11 -11.13
N ALA A 79 1.37 -6.45 -10.58
CA ALA A 79 1.25 -7.09 -9.27
C ALA A 79 1.74 -8.55 -9.27
N THR A 80 1.73 -9.22 -10.42
CA THR A 80 2.13 -10.64 -10.56
C THR A 80 3.48 -10.81 -11.26
N ARG A 81 4.31 -9.76 -11.31
CA ARG A 81 5.63 -9.81 -11.93
C ARG A 81 6.46 -10.95 -11.28
N PRO A 82 6.98 -11.94 -12.03
CA PRO A 82 7.57 -13.15 -11.44
C PRO A 82 8.74 -12.87 -10.49
N ASP A 83 9.46 -11.80 -10.76
CA ASP A 83 10.66 -11.43 -10.04
C ASP A 83 10.32 -10.74 -8.69
N LEU A 84 9.12 -10.18 -8.53
CA LEU A 84 8.53 -9.75 -7.26
C LEU A 84 8.10 -10.96 -6.45
N LEU A 85 7.32 -11.85 -7.06
CA LEU A 85 6.79 -13.06 -6.40
C LEU A 85 7.94 -13.91 -5.83
N ALA A 86 9.01 -14.11 -6.61
CA ALA A 86 10.21 -14.80 -6.13
C ALA A 86 10.87 -14.15 -4.90
N ALA A 87 10.81 -12.82 -4.77
CA ALA A 87 11.33 -12.14 -3.59
C ALA A 87 10.38 -12.29 -2.38
N VAL A 88 9.07 -12.27 -2.62
CA VAL A 88 8.05 -12.51 -1.57
C VAL A 88 8.16 -13.94 -1.04
N GLU A 89 8.28 -14.93 -1.92
CA GLU A 89 8.51 -16.34 -1.56
C GLU A 89 9.70 -16.49 -0.61
N GLN A 90 10.81 -15.79 -0.85
CA GLN A 90 11.98 -15.81 0.04
C GLN A 90 11.71 -15.19 1.42
N LEU A 91 10.79 -14.23 1.51
CA LEU A 91 10.44 -13.56 2.77
C LEU A 91 9.47 -14.39 3.61
N ILE A 92 8.49 -15.03 2.97
CA ILE A 92 7.41 -15.77 3.64
C ILE A 92 7.69 -17.28 3.74
N ASP A 93 8.68 -17.80 3.01
CA ASP A 93 9.01 -19.24 2.93
C ASP A 93 7.82 -20.10 2.46
N ASP A 94 6.99 -19.55 1.56
CA ASP A 94 5.76 -20.15 1.04
C ASP A 94 5.37 -19.50 -0.31
N GLU A 95 4.40 -20.09 -1.02
CA GLU A 95 3.87 -19.57 -2.28
C GLU A 95 2.88 -18.40 -2.04
N PRO A 96 3.16 -17.18 -2.55
CA PRO A 96 2.30 -16.03 -2.32
C PRO A 96 1.05 -16.08 -3.21
N VAL A 97 -0.09 -15.75 -2.61
CA VAL A 97 -1.35 -15.53 -3.33
C VAL A 97 -1.69 -14.05 -3.32
N LEU A 98 -1.89 -13.45 -4.51
CA LEU A 98 -2.33 -12.05 -4.61
C LEU A 98 -3.73 -11.91 -4.01
N ARG A 99 -3.86 -11.10 -2.96
CA ARG A 99 -5.14 -10.86 -2.27
C ARG A 99 -5.77 -9.51 -2.58
N GLN A 100 -4.94 -8.48 -2.71
CA GLN A 100 -5.41 -7.12 -2.89
C GLN A 100 -4.33 -6.29 -3.57
N THR A 101 -4.76 -5.43 -4.48
CA THR A 101 -3.96 -4.30 -4.97
C THR A 101 -4.62 -3.02 -4.50
N MET A 102 -3.81 -2.02 -4.16
CA MET A 102 -4.30 -0.68 -3.80
C MET A 102 -3.41 0.38 -4.45
N LEU A 103 -4.02 1.49 -4.82
CA LEU A 103 -3.31 2.71 -5.22
C LEU A 103 -3.79 3.87 -4.38
N TYR A 104 -2.85 4.51 -3.67
CA TYR A 104 -3.09 5.74 -2.93
C TYR A 104 -2.68 6.95 -3.75
N PHE A 105 -3.65 7.78 -4.11
CA PHE A 105 -3.38 9.16 -4.49
C PHE A 105 -3.05 9.98 -3.24
N LYS A 106 -2.13 10.94 -3.37
CA LYS A 106 -1.75 11.87 -2.30
C LYS A 106 -1.89 13.31 -2.80
N PRO A 107 -3.12 13.80 -3.00
CA PRO A 107 -3.33 15.18 -3.44
C PRO A 107 -2.76 16.18 -2.41
N PRO A 108 -2.26 17.35 -2.83
CA PRO A 108 -1.84 18.39 -1.91
C PRO A 108 -2.95 18.76 -0.91
N GLY A 109 -2.60 18.80 0.37
CA GLY A 109 -3.56 19.07 1.45
C GLY A 109 -4.46 17.88 1.82
N GLY A 110 -4.33 16.73 1.15
CA GLY A 110 -5.01 15.49 1.54
C GLY A 110 -4.53 14.99 2.90
N ARG A 111 -5.46 14.42 3.68
CA ARG A 111 -5.13 13.74 4.94
C ARG A 111 -4.35 12.43 4.66
N GLY A 112 -3.56 12.00 5.63
CA GLY A 112 -2.81 10.73 5.58
C GLY A 112 -3.63 9.56 6.15
N GLN A 113 -2.96 8.45 6.46
CA GLN A 113 -3.56 7.31 7.14
C GLN A 113 -2.88 7.11 8.49
N GLY A 114 -3.66 6.98 9.56
CA GLY A 114 -3.15 6.70 10.90
C GLY A 114 -2.38 5.37 10.97
N LEU A 115 -1.56 5.21 12.02
CA LEU A 115 -0.88 3.93 12.28
C LEU A 115 -1.90 2.82 12.51
N HIS A 116 -1.67 1.66 11.90
CA HIS A 116 -2.52 0.49 11.99
C HIS A 116 -1.74 -0.78 11.67
N GLN A 117 -2.39 -1.94 11.84
CA GLN A 117 -1.91 -3.22 11.30
C GLN A 117 -2.91 -3.71 10.26
N ASP A 118 -2.44 -4.10 9.07
CA ASP A 118 -3.32 -4.52 7.96
C ASP A 118 -4.23 -5.70 8.34
N GLU A 119 -3.76 -6.61 9.21
CA GLU A 119 -4.56 -7.73 9.74
C GLU A 119 -5.83 -7.30 10.48
N GLN A 120 -5.93 -6.03 10.91
CA GLN A 120 -7.15 -5.45 11.49
C GLN A 120 -8.24 -5.22 10.45
N TYR A 121 -7.86 -5.04 9.18
CA TYR A 121 -8.74 -4.79 8.03
C TYR A 121 -8.91 -6.04 7.17
N ILE A 122 -7.84 -6.82 7.02
CA ILE A 122 -7.76 -8.03 6.20
C ILE A 122 -7.49 -9.19 7.15
N THR A 123 -8.56 -9.81 7.67
CA THR A 123 -8.48 -10.83 8.73
C THR A 123 -8.01 -12.19 8.21
N ILE A 124 -6.84 -12.22 7.57
CA ILE A 124 -6.15 -13.39 7.04
C ILE A 124 -4.73 -13.38 7.60
N ASN A 125 -4.25 -14.52 8.08
CA ASN A 125 -2.87 -14.72 8.48
C ASN A 125 -2.34 -16.00 7.79
N SER A 126 -1.16 -15.99 7.17
CA SER A 126 -0.21 -14.86 7.08
C SER A 126 -0.50 -13.88 5.93
N LEU A 127 -0.17 -12.60 6.13
CA LEU A 127 -0.31 -11.52 5.16
C LEU A 127 1.01 -10.73 5.03
N ILE A 128 1.39 -10.37 3.80
CA ILE A 128 2.52 -9.47 3.53
C ILE A 128 2.08 -8.37 2.55
N GLY A 129 2.44 -7.12 2.86
CA GLY A 129 2.20 -5.96 2.01
C GLY A 129 3.44 -5.57 1.20
N LEU A 130 3.26 -5.29 -0.09
CA LEU A 130 4.29 -4.70 -0.94
C LEU A 130 3.91 -3.26 -1.25
N TRP A 131 4.60 -2.32 -0.63
CA TRP A 131 4.42 -0.90 -0.89
C TRP A 131 5.47 -0.40 -1.89
N ILE A 132 5.02 0.13 -3.02
CA ILE A 132 5.88 0.62 -4.10
C ILE A 132 5.69 2.14 -4.23
N ALA A 133 6.75 2.89 -3.97
CA ALA A 133 6.80 4.31 -4.32
C ALA A 133 6.78 4.46 -5.85
N LEU A 134 5.71 5.05 -6.39
CA LEU A 134 5.66 5.44 -7.80
C LEU A 134 6.29 6.83 -8.01
N ASP A 135 6.08 7.73 -7.04
CA ASP A 135 6.66 9.07 -6.99
C ASP A 135 7.66 9.22 -5.85
N PRO A 136 8.51 10.27 -5.86
CA PRO A 136 9.33 10.64 -4.70
C PRO A 136 8.49 10.68 -3.43
N SER A 137 8.91 9.96 -2.40
CA SER A 137 8.16 9.83 -1.15
C SER A 137 9.06 10.14 0.03
N ASP A 138 8.93 11.35 0.54
CA ASP A 138 9.61 11.84 1.74
C ASP A 138 8.61 12.36 2.79
N ALA A 139 9.12 12.91 3.88
CA ALA A 139 8.30 13.46 4.95
C ALA A 139 7.38 14.62 4.49
N ALA A 140 7.76 15.39 3.47
CA ALA A 140 6.96 16.53 2.99
C ALA A 140 5.72 16.08 2.20
N VAL A 141 5.74 14.87 1.65
CA VAL A 141 4.62 14.27 0.88
C VAL A 141 4.01 13.05 1.58
N GLY A 142 4.30 12.87 2.87
CA GLY A 142 3.71 11.82 3.70
C GLY A 142 4.22 10.42 3.36
N GLN A 143 5.53 10.19 3.39
CA GLN A 143 6.14 8.86 3.26
C GLN A 143 5.53 7.81 4.20
N MET A 144 5.66 6.54 3.83
CA MET A 144 5.31 5.43 4.73
C MET A 144 6.19 5.48 5.99
N VAL A 145 5.55 5.25 7.13
CA VAL A 145 6.22 5.09 8.44
C VAL A 145 5.90 3.70 8.94
N VAL A 146 6.94 2.97 9.38
CA VAL A 146 6.83 1.63 9.95
C VAL A 146 7.44 1.66 11.34
N VAL A 147 6.82 0.96 12.29
CA VAL A 147 7.40 0.73 13.62
C VAL A 147 8.19 -0.57 13.58
N PRO A 148 9.54 -0.55 13.68
CA PRO A 148 10.31 -1.77 13.58
C PRO A 148 9.95 -2.79 14.67
N SER A 149 9.95 -4.07 14.31
CA SER A 149 9.64 -5.22 15.17
C SER A 149 8.23 -5.21 15.78
N SER A 150 7.30 -4.42 15.24
CA SER A 150 5.92 -4.37 15.73
C SER A 150 5.03 -5.52 15.24
N HIS A 151 5.49 -6.32 14.27
CA HIS A 151 4.74 -7.39 13.59
C HIS A 151 4.52 -8.65 14.43
N GLY A 152 5.24 -8.82 15.54
CA GLY A 152 5.20 -10.04 16.35
C GLY A 152 3.86 -10.32 17.06
N HIS A 153 2.99 -9.32 17.19
CA HIS A 153 1.64 -9.48 17.74
C HIS A 153 0.71 -8.35 17.35
N LEU A 154 -0.59 -8.64 17.33
CA LEU A 154 -1.63 -7.62 17.19
C LEU A 154 -1.64 -6.70 18.41
N ARG A 155 -1.63 -5.39 18.14
CA ARG A 155 -1.72 -4.32 19.12
C ARG A 155 -3.18 -3.90 19.28
N PRO A 156 -3.56 -3.37 20.46
CA PRO A 156 -4.86 -2.74 20.64
C PRO A 156 -5.10 -1.66 19.57
N VAL A 157 -6.32 -1.61 19.04
CA VAL A 157 -6.76 -0.58 18.10
C VAL A 157 -7.08 0.69 18.91
N GLU A 158 -6.53 1.82 18.48
CA GLU A 158 -6.91 3.14 18.95
C GLU A 158 -7.61 3.89 17.81
N GLU A 159 -8.60 4.71 18.15
CA GLU A 159 -9.23 5.62 17.18
C GLU A 159 -8.19 6.60 16.64
N ALA A 160 -8.09 6.71 15.32
CA ALA A 160 -7.21 7.67 14.68
C ALA A 160 -7.76 9.09 14.79
N ASP A 161 -6.85 10.06 14.87
CA ASP A 161 -7.18 11.46 14.78
C ASP A 161 -7.63 11.81 13.35
N THR A 162 -8.95 11.93 13.15
CA THR A 162 -9.52 12.22 11.82
C THR A 162 -9.18 13.60 11.30
N ARG A 163 -8.55 14.48 12.09
CA ARG A 163 -8.02 15.75 11.56
C ARG A 163 -6.84 15.52 10.61
N ILE A 164 -6.13 14.41 10.77
CA ILE A 164 -4.94 14.08 9.98
C ILE A 164 -5.07 12.72 9.25
N SER A 165 -6.04 11.89 9.64
CA SER A 165 -6.30 10.57 9.04
C SER A 165 -7.59 10.58 8.21
N PHE A 166 -7.56 10.01 6.99
CA PHE A 166 -8.78 9.75 6.20
C PHE A 166 -9.48 8.45 6.59
N THR A 167 -9.00 7.74 7.61
CA THR A 167 -9.67 6.59 8.23
C THR A 167 -9.82 6.82 9.73
N ARG A 168 -10.91 6.32 10.33
CA ARG A 168 -11.18 6.43 11.78
C ARG A 168 -10.41 5.36 12.56
N ALA A 169 -10.80 4.11 12.38
CA ALA A 169 -10.09 2.88 12.73
C ALA A 169 -10.98 1.75 12.19
N GLN A 170 -10.46 0.54 12.00
CA GLN A 170 -11.32 -0.64 11.97
C GLN A 170 -11.00 -1.51 13.17
N SER A 171 -11.91 -1.54 14.14
CA SER A 171 -12.11 -2.71 14.98
C SER A 171 -13.25 -3.52 14.37
N GLN A 172 -13.13 -4.86 14.40
CA GLN A 172 -14.16 -5.80 13.94
C GLN A 172 -15.56 -5.50 14.49
#